data_AF-A0A8T0G5I2-F1
#
_entry.id   AF-A0A8T0G5I2-F1
#
_cell.length_a   1.000
_cell.length_b   1.000
_cell.length_c   1.000
_cell.angle_alpha   90.00
_cell.angle_beta   90.00
_cell.angle_gamma   90.00
#
_symmetry.space_group_name_H-M   'P 1'
#
loop_
_entity.id
_entity.type
_entity.pdbx_description
1 polymer ?
#
loop_
_entity_poly.entity_id
_entity_poly.type
_entity_poly.pdbx_seq_one_letter_code
_entity_poly.pdbx_strand_id
1 'polypeptide(L)' 'MNPHPFMSTSRRKSRKAHFSAPSSKRRILMSVALSSNLKNKYNVSLGILGFQVS' A
#
# COMPACT_ATOMS: atom_id res chain seq x y z
N MET A 1 17.42 -3.00 8.93
CA MET A 1 16.73 -4.27 9.26
C MET A 1 15.39 -3.90 9.88
N ASN A 2 14.28 -4.51 9.46
CA ASN A 2 12.98 -4.22 10.09
C ASN A 2 12.98 -4.86 11.49
N PRO A 3 12.79 -4.09 12.58
CA PRO A 3 12.84 -4.62 13.94
C PRO A 3 11.64 -5.50 14.31
N HIS A 4 10.58 -5.50 13.49
CA HIS A 4 9.38 -6.27 13.79
C HIS A 4 9.59 -7.79 13.57
N PRO A 5 9.53 -8.62 14.63
CA PRO A 5 9.93 -10.03 14.56
C PRO A 5 9.04 -10.88 13.64
N PHE A 6 7.79 -10.46 13.40
CA PHE A 6 6.84 -11.18 12.55
C PHE A 6 6.83 -10.73 11.08
N MET A 7 7.63 -9.73 10.71
CA MET A 7 7.69 -9.24 9.33
C MET A 7 8.96 -9.72 8.64
N SER A 8 8.79 -10.56 7.62
CA SER A 8 9.95 -11.06 6.87
C SER A 8 10.54 -9.99 5.94
N THR A 9 11.85 -9.76 6.03
CA THR A 9 12.62 -8.89 5.11
C THR A 9 13.14 -9.61 3.86
N SER A 10 12.99 -10.94 3.80
CA SER A 10 13.45 -11.75 2.67
C SER A 10 12.71 -11.40 1.37
N ARG A 11 13.47 -11.05 0.32
CA ARG A 11 12.94 -10.72 -1.02
C ARG A 11 12.02 -11.80 -1.59
N ARG A 12 12.38 -13.08 -1.43
CA ARG A 12 11.59 -14.22 -1.94
C ARG A 12 10.21 -14.27 -1.27
N LYS A 13 10.15 -14.11 0.06
CA LYS A 13 8.91 -14.13 0.84
C LYS A 13 8.00 -12.96 0.47
N SER A 14 8.56 -11.76 0.34
CA SER A 14 7.82 -10.56 -0.10
C SER A 14 7.18 -10.75 -1.48
N ARG A 15 7.94 -11.23 -2.47
CA ARG A 15 7.41 -11.49 -3.82
C ARG A 15 6.29 -12.53 -3.79
N LYS A 16 6.48 -13.65 -3.08
CA LYS A 16 5.43 -14.67 -2.97
C LYS A 16 4.16 -14.09 -2.36
N ALA A 17 4.26 -13.38 -1.24
CA ALA A 17 3.12 -12.77 -0.56
C ALA A 17 2.38 -11.75 -1.43
N HIS A 18 3.10 -10.96 -2.24
CA HIS A 18 2.52 -9.99 -3.17
C HIS A 18 1.71 -10.68 -4.27
N PHE A 19 2.32 -11.64 -4.97
CA PHE A 19 1.69 -12.28 -6.14
C PHE A 19 0.66 -13.36 -5.78
N SER A 20 0.77 -13.98 -4.60
CA SER A 20 -0.24 -14.94 -4.11
C SER A 20 -1.26 -14.30 -3.16
N ALA A 21 -1.39 -12.98 -3.15
CA ALA A 21 -2.35 -12.30 -2.28
C ALA A 21 -3.81 -12.65 -2.63
N PRO A 22 -4.69 -12.84 -1.62
CA PRO A 22 -6.13 -13.03 -1.82
C PRO A 22 -6.77 -11.75 -2.38
N SER A 23 -7.96 -11.89 -2.98
CA SER A 23 -8.66 -10.83 -3.73
C SER A 23 -8.76 -9.49 -2.98
N SER A 24 -9.18 -9.51 -1.72
CA SER A 24 -9.31 -8.31 -0.88
C SER A 24 -7.99 -7.54 -0.75
N LYS A 25 -6.90 -8.25 -0.46
CA LYS A 25 -5.55 -7.67 -0.35
C LYS A 25 -5.01 -7.23 -1.70
N ARG A 26 -5.26 -8.01 -2.76
CA ARG A 26 -4.83 -7.69 -4.12
C ARG A 26 -5.43 -6.38 -4.61
N ARG A 27 -6.72 -6.12 -4.34
CA ARG A 27 -7.40 -4.86 -4.69
C ARG A 27 -6.68 -3.64 -4.12
N ILE A 28 -6.19 -3.74 -2.89
CA ILE A 28 -5.47 -2.66 -2.21
C ILE A 28 -4.05 -2.53 -2.76
N LEU A 29 -3.33 -3.65 -2.88
CA LEU A 29 -1.94 -3.67 -3.38
C LEU A 29 -1.81 -3.19 -4.83
N MET A 30 -2.81 -3.50 -5.66
CA MET A 30 -2.85 -3.13 -7.08
C MET A 30 -3.71 -1.88 -7.32
N SER A 31 -3.72 -0.96 -6.35
CA SER A 31 -4.35 0.35 -6.52
C SER A 31 -3.42 1.33 -7.23
N VAL A 32 -4.00 2.37 -7.85
CA VAL A 32 -3.27 3.40 -8.60
C VAL A 32 -3.66 4.79 -8.10
N ALA A 33 -2.72 5.73 -8.13
CA ALA A 33 -3.00 7.10 -7.74
C ALA A 33 -3.94 7.79 -8.75
N LEU A 34 -4.90 8.55 -8.24
CA LEU A 34 -5.78 9.38 -9.08
C LEU A 34 -5.06 10.66 -9.56
N SER A 35 -5.59 11.32 -10.59
CA SER A 35 -5.11 12.64 -11.03
C SER A 35 -5.45 13.74 -10.02
N SER A 36 -4.72 14.86 -10.03
CA SER A 36 -4.89 15.98 -9.10
C SER A 36 -6.33 16.51 -9.04
N ASN A 37 -6.96 16.71 -10.20
CA ASN A 37 -8.35 17.18 -10.28
C ASN A 37 -9.34 16.22 -9.62
N LEU A 38 -9.12 14.90 -9.77
CA LEU A 38 -9.97 13.88 -9.17
C LEU A 38 -9.70 13.73 -7.66
N LYS A 39 -8.44 13.83 -7.23
CA LYS A 39 -8.11 13.87 -5.79
C LYS A 39 -8.79 15.03 -5.08
N ASN A 40 -8.76 16.23 -5.66
CA ASN A 40 -9.40 17.42 -5.09
C ASN A 40 -10.92 17.29 -5.05
N LYS A 41 -11.54 16.78 -6.13
CA LYS A 41 -13.00 16.60 -6.21
C LYS A 41 -13.52 15.62 -5.16
N TYR A 42 -12.81 14.52 -4.95
CA TYR A 42 -13.24 13.47 -4.03
C TYR A 42 -12.54 13.52 -2.66
N ASN A 43 -11.71 14.54 -2.43
CA ASN A 43 -10.80 14.66 -1.27
C ASN A 43 -10.07 13.34 -0.92
N VAL A 44 -9.75 12.53 -1.94
CA VAL A 44 -9.10 11.24 -1.77
C VAL A 44 -7.65 11.34 -2.18
N SER A 45 -6.76 11.00 -1.26
CA SER A 45 -5.37 10.70 -1.58
C SER A 45 -5.20 9.19 -1.47
N LEU A 46 -4.61 8.55 -2.49
CA LEU A 46 -4.12 7.18 -2.37
C LEU A 46 -2.84 7.21 -1.51
N GLY A 47 -3.01 7.49 -0.23
CA GLY A 47 -1.96 7.53 0.78
C GLY A 47 -2.26 6.48 1.82
N ILE A 48 -1.61 5.31 1.70
CA ILE A 48 -1.37 4.52 2.89
C ILE A 48 -0.39 5.38 3.71
N LEU A 49 -0.84 5.87 4.88
CA LEU A 49 -0.21 6.85 5.79
C LEU A 49 -0.23 8.30 5.25
N GLY A 50 -0.75 9.32 5.96
CA GLY A 50 -0.73 9.53 7.41
C GLY A 50 0.57 10.23 7.80
N PHE A 51 0.79 11.47 7.35
CA PHE A 51 1.87 12.34 7.84
C PHE A 51 1.45 13.82 7.76
N GLN A 52 1.41 14.44 8.95
CA GLN A 52 1.44 15.86 9.32
C GLN A 52 0.38 16.83 8.75
N VAL A 53 -0.63 17.11 9.58
CA VAL A 53 -1.20 18.46 9.72
C VAL A 53 -0.41 19.14 10.84
N SER A 54 0.42 20.12 10.48
CA SER A 54 0.87 21.31 11.22
C SER A 54 2.03 21.94 10.44
#